data_AF-A0A6P2AN69-F1
#
_entry.id   AF-A0A6P2AN69-F1
#
_cell.length_a   1.000
_cell.length_b   1.000
_cell.length_c   1.000
_cell.angle_alpha   90.00
_cell.angle_beta   90.00
_cell.angle_gamma   90.00
#
_symmetry.space_group_name_H-M   'P 1'
#
loop_
_entity.id
_entity.type
_entity.pdbx_description
1 polymer ?
#
loop_
_entity_poly.entity_id
_entity_poly.type
_entity_poly.pdbx_seq_one_letter_code
_entity_poly.pdbx_strand_id
1 'polypeptide(L)'
;MRFPCLLTPHDASAGSPSPDVEGPAELSLDQLAIDRRWPVPPPPPIQLVAELANDAPPELTAITSRIHALCNGQVDVLGEPQPTESDIRWIVALKLDAFPHPLIVWLAPPKPTDRVPGEETKPPWQLTFESQLHEDDPLTTYINLLRLLAATVPDLGRLIDPEISRQYGPRELKPLLKPDFIELPAACL
;
A
#
# COMPACT_ATOMS: atom_id res chain seq x y z
N MET A 1 39.58 18.52 55.39
CA MET A 1 40.91 19.16 55.21
C MET A 1 40.71 20.60 54.74
N ARG A 2 41.79 21.39 54.63
CA ARG A 2 41.77 22.86 54.49
C ARG A 2 41.39 23.38 53.08
N PHE A 3 40.73 24.54 53.02
CA PHE A 3 40.83 25.56 51.95
C PHE A 3 42.28 26.19 51.95
N PRO A 4 42.79 26.99 50.97
CA PRO A 4 42.04 27.94 50.14
C PRO A 4 42.62 28.34 48.73
N CYS A 5 41.96 29.34 48.11
CA CYS A 5 42.48 30.49 47.35
C CYS A 5 43.39 30.38 46.10
N LEU A 6 42.86 30.99 45.02
CA LEU A 6 43.42 32.10 44.22
C LEU A 6 44.84 32.03 43.63
N LEU A 7 44.93 32.23 42.30
CA LEU A 7 45.88 33.19 41.70
C LEU A 7 45.46 33.55 40.25
N THR A 8 45.09 34.82 40.07
CA THR A 8 45.29 35.65 38.86
C THR A 8 46.05 36.91 39.34
N PRO A 9 46.64 37.79 38.50
CA PRO A 9 46.67 37.84 37.02
C PRO A 9 48.08 37.38 36.53
N HIS A 10 48.78 37.87 35.50
CA HIS A 10 48.59 38.99 34.55
C HIS A 10 49.47 38.78 33.31
N ASP A 11 48.96 38.97 32.08
CA ASP A 11 49.62 39.85 31.10
C ASP A 11 48.70 40.23 29.92
N ALA A 12 48.95 41.39 29.31
CA ALA A 12 48.15 41.92 28.20
C ALA A 12 48.98 41.98 26.91
N SER A 13 48.40 41.55 25.79
CA SER A 13 48.83 42.03 24.47
C SER A 13 47.66 42.01 23.49
N ALA A 14 47.68 42.96 22.55
CA ALA A 14 46.55 43.30 21.69
C ALA A 14 46.49 42.44 20.42
N GLY A 15 45.30 42.35 19.82
CA GLY A 15 45.17 41.88 18.43
C GLY A 15 44.04 40.88 18.17
N SER A 16 42.81 41.18 18.58
CA SER A 16 41.63 40.52 17.99
C SER A 16 41.23 41.26 16.72
N PRO A 17 41.45 40.74 15.50
CA PRO A 17 40.64 41.13 14.37
C PRO A 17 39.19 40.70 14.68
N SER A 18 38.23 41.57 14.43
CA SER A 18 36.83 41.16 14.43
C SER A 18 36.66 40.03 13.40
N PRO A 19 35.97 38.93 13.71
CA PRO A 19 35.48 38.07 12.65
C PRO A 19 34.50 38.90 11.84
N ASP A 20 34.78 39.09 10.55
CA ASP A 20 33.78 39.59 9.62
C ASP A 20 32.56 38.69 9.75
N VAL A 21 31.42 39.30 10.08
CA VAL A 21 30.14 38.59 10.10
C VAL A 21 29.79 38.33 8.65
N GLU A 22 30.24 37.20 8.12
CA GLU A 22 29.72 36.64 6.88
C GLU A 22 28.19 36.59 7.02
N GLY A 23 27.50 37.44 6.26
CA GLY A 23 26.06 37.38 6.15
C GLY A 23 25.66 35.97 5.70
N PRO A 24 24.46 35.48 6.08
CA PRO A 24 24.02 34.14 5.70
C PRO A 24 24.15 34.00 4.18
N ALA A 25 25.00 33.07 3.74
CA ALA A 25 25.27 32.86 2.33
C ALA A 25 23.94 32.55 1.63
N GLU A 26 23.46 33.47 0.79
CA GLU A 26 22.28 33.24 -0.04
C GLU A 26 22.62 32.12 -1.02
N LEU A 27 22.14 30.92 -0.70
CA LEU A 27 22.21 29.77 -1.60
C LEU A 27 21.45 30.13 -2.87
N SER A 28 22.18 30.27 -3.98
CA SER A 28 21.55 30.55 -5.27
C SER A 28 20.59 29.41 -5.61
N LEU A 29 19.47 29.73 -6.27
CA LEU A 29 18.60 28.71 -6.87
C LEU A 29 19.37 27.81 -7.85
N ASP A 30 20.44 28.30 -8.48
CA ASP A 30 21.33 27.53 -9.34
C ASP A 30 22.22 26.53 -8.56
N GLN A 31 22.44 26.77 -7.26
CA GLN A 31 23.12 25.82 -6.36
C GLN A 31 22.15 24.78 -5.78
N LEU A 32 20.85 25.11 -5.71
CA LEU A 32 19.78 24.15 -5.42
C LEU A 32 19.43 23.26 -6.63
N ALA A 33 19.80 23.69 -7.85
CA ALA A 33 19.70 22.92 -9.08
C ALA A 33 20.77 21.80 -9.18
N ILE A 34 20.94 21.01 -8.11
CA ILE A 34 21.62 19.72 -8.20
C ILE A 34 20.69 18.81 -8.99
N ASP A 35 21.06 18.51 -10.25
CA ASP A 35 20.33 17.64 -11.20
C ASP A 35 20.33 16.14 -10.81
N ARG A 36 20.38 15.88 -9.49
CA ARG A 36 19.99 14.61 -8.90
C ARG A 36 18.57 14.76 -8.42
N ARG A 37 17.62 14.34 -9.27
CA ARG A 37 16.29 13.94 -8.79
C ARG A 37 16.51 13.05 -7.58
N TRP A 38 16.03 13.46 -6.41
CA TRP A 38 16.12 12.64 -5.21
C TRP A 38 15.47 11.28 -5.56
N PRO A 39 16.14 10.14 -5.38
CA PRO A 39 15.56 8.86 -5.75
C PRO A 39 14.39 8.60 -4.79
N VAL A 40 13.19 8.92 -5.27
CA VAL A 40 11.95 8.55 -4.61
C VAL A 40 11.81 7.05 -4.83
N PRO A 41 11.82 6.21 -3.77
CA PRO A 41 11.55 4.79 -3.95
C PRO A 41 10.11 4.62 -4.49
N PRO A 42 9.84 3.58 -5.30
CA PRO A 42 8.48 3.31 -5.74
C PRO A 42 7.56 3.13 -4.52
N PRO A 43 6.29 3.54 -4.62
CA PRO A 43 5.35 3.38 -3.52
C PRO A 43 5.22 1.89 -3.12
N PRO A 44 4.98 1.59 -1.83
CA PRO A 44 4.68 0.23 -1.42
C PRO A 44 3.42 -0.28 -2.15
N PRO A 45 3.28 -1.61 -2.35
CA PRO A 45 2.02 -2.19 -2.81
C PRO A 45 0.88 -1.81 -1.88
N ILE A 46 -0.33 -1.61 -2.42
CA ILE A 46 -1.54 -1.44 -1.63
C ILE A 46 -2.25 -2.78 -1.48
N GLN A 47 -2.82 -3.02 -0.30
CA GLN A 47 -3.64 -4.19 -0.01
C GLN A 47 -5.12 -3.78 0.10
N LEU A 48 -6.02 -4.60 -0.45
CA LEU A 48 -7.46 -4.54 -0.18
C LEU A 48 -7.95 -5.91 0.26
N VAL A 49 -8.76 -5.94 1.33
CA VAL A 49 -9.19 -7.17 2.00
C VAL A 49 -10.70 -7.31 1.92
N ALA A 50 -11.20 -8.44 1.42
CA ALA A 50 -12.61 -8.79 1.43
C ALA A 50 -12.92 -9.77 2.56
N GLU A 51 -13.83 -9.39 3.45
CA GLU A 51 -14.40 -10.28 4.47
C GLU A 51 -15.48 -11.17 3.84
N LEU A 52 -15.28 -12.48 3.91
CA LEU A 52 -16.18 -13.46 3.30
C LEU A 52 -17.29 -13.83 4.29
N ALA A 53 -18.55 -13.69 3.88
CA ALA A 53 -19.70 -14.07 4.72
C ALA A 53 -19.91 -15.60 4.84
N ASN A 54 -19.20 -16.40 4.05
CA ASN A 54 -19.36 -17.85 3.96
C ASN A 54 -18.42 -18.59 4.92
N ASP A 55 -18.94 -19.61 5.62
CA ASP A 55 -18.16 -20.45 6.53
C ASP A 55 -17.07 -21.27 5.82
N ALA A 56 -17.34 -21.67 4.57
CA ALA A 56 -16.43 -22.44 3.76
C ALA A 56 -15.43 -21.52 3.03
N PRO A 57 -14.11 -21.81 3.10
CA PRO A 57 -13.11 -21.09 2.33
C PRO A 57 -13.31 -21.35 0.82
N PRO A 58 -13.22 -20.31 -0.04
CA PRO A 58 -13.21 -20.53 -1.47
C PRO A 58 -11.92 -21.22 -1.92
N GLU A 59 -12.05 -22.12 -2.89
CA GLU A 59 -10.91 -22.76 -3.55
C GLU A 59 -10.25 -21.79 -4.54
N LEU A 60 -8.92 -21.87 -4.66
CA LEU A 60 -8.11 -21.03 -5.55
C LEU A 60 -8.67 -21.00 -6.98
N THR A 61 -9.05 -22.17 -7.51
CA THR A 61 -9.59 -22.34 -8.86
C THR A 61 -10.93 -21.63 -9.07
N ALA A 62 -11.77 -21.51 -8.04
CA ALA A 62 -13.02 -20.77 -8.12
C ALA A 62 -12.77 -19.26 -8.21
N ILE A 63 -11.81 -18.75 -7.42
CA ILE A 63 -11.42 -17.33 -7.43
C ILE A 63 -10.74 -16.97 -8.75
N THR A 64 -9.76 -17.74 -9.22
CA THR A 64 -9.09 -17.46 -10.50
C THR A 64 -10.04 -17.55 -11.69
N SER A 65 -10.93 -18.56 -11.73
CA SER A 65 -11.97 -18.64 -12.78
C SER A 65 -12.90 -17.44 -12.78
N ARG A 66 -13.23 -16.90 -11.60
CA ARG A 66 -14.05 -15.69 -11.47
C ARG A 66 -13.30 -14.45 -11.97
N ILE A 67 -12.02 -14.29 -11.62
CA ILE A 67 -11.18 -13.18 -12.10
C ILE A 67 -11.01 -13.26 -13.63
N HIS A 68 -10.73 -14.45 -14.20
CA HIS A 68 -10.71 -14.65 -15.66
C HIS A 68 -12.02 -14.21 -16.32
N ALA A 69 -13.18 -14.58 -15.75
CA ALA A 69 -14.48 -14.19 -16.30
C ALA A 69 -14.75 -12.68 -16.23
N LEU A 70 -14.26 -12.00 -15.18
CA LEU A 70 -14.38 -10.54 -15.02
C LEU A 70 -13.44 -9.76 -15.96
N CYS A 71 -12.30 -10.36 -16.31
CA CYS A 71 -11.28 -9.76 -17.19
C CYS A 71 -11.31 -10.32 -18.62
N ASN A 72 -12.45 -10.88 -19.08
CA ASN A 72 -12.64 -11.43 -20.43
C ASN A 72 -11.56 -12.44 -20.89
N GLY A 73 -10.95 -13.16 -19.94
CA GLY A 73 -9.88 -14.12 -20.18
C GLY A 73 -8.45 -13.55 -20.20
N GLN A 74 -8.27 -12.22 -20.11
CA GLN A 74 -6.97 -11.52 -20.13
C GLN A 74 -6.24 -11.61 -18.77
N VAL A 75 -5.89 -12.84 -18.37
CA VAL A 75 -5.19 -13.13 -17.11
C VAL A 75 -4.16 -14.23 -17.33
N ASP A 76 -2.89 -13.95 -17.02
CA ASP A 76 -1.82 -14.94 -16.97
C ASP A 76 -1.54 -15.32 -15.50
N VAL A 77 -1.46 -16.62 -15.20
CA VAL A 77 -0.97 -17.09 -13.90
C VAL A 77 0.55 -17.09 -13.92
N LEU A 78 1.19 -16.22 -13.12
CA LEU A 78 2.64 -16.12 -13.01
C LEU A 78 3.22 -17.21 -12.09
N GLY A 79 2.41 -17.72 -11.15
CA GLY A 79 2.76 -18.84 -10.28
C GLY A 79 2.08 -18.75 -8.91
N GLU A 80 2.34 -19.75 -8.07
CA GLU A 80 1.94 -19.78 -6.66
C GLU A 80 3.19 -19.50 -5.81
N PRO A 81 3.41 -18.26 -5.33
CA PRO A 81 4.57 -17.97 -4.48
C PRO A 81 4.44 -18.72 -3.15
N GLN A 82 5.57 -19.02 -2.50
CA GLN A 82 5.50 -19.76 -1.23
C GLN A 82 5.00 -18.84 -0.10
N PRO A 83 3.96 -19.23 0.67
CA PRO A 83 3.45 -18.40 1.75
C PRO A 83 4.51 -18.05 2.80
N THR A 84 4.55 -16.78 3.18
CA THR A 84 5.40 -16.28 4.28
C THR A 84 4.79 -16.51 5.66
N GLU A 85 3.46 -16.61 5.73
CA GLU A 85 2.68 -16.88 6.95
C GLU A 85 2.03 -18.27 6.84
N SER A 86 2.05 -19.04 7.94
CA SER A 86 1.66 -20.46 7.94
C SER A 86 0.14 -20.72 7.94
N ASP A 87 -0.66 -19.66 8.05
CA ASP A 87 -2.12 -19.67 8.08
C ASP A 87 -2.76 -19.25 6.75
N ILE A 88 -1.96 -18.76 5.79
CA ILE A 88 -2.39 -18.58 4.40
C ILE A 88 -2.74 -19.95 3.80
N ARG A 89 -4.00 -20.12 3.37
CA ARG A 89 -4.49 -21.37 2.77
C ARG A 89 -3.92 -21.58 1.37
N TRP A 90 -3.87 -20.51 0.58
CA TRP A 90 -3.33 -20.49 -0.78
C TRP A 90 -2.99 -19.05 -1.17
N ILE A 91 -2.10 -18.89 -2.14
CA ILE A 91 -1.68 -17.61 -2.72
C ILE A 91 -1.33 -17.80 -4.20
N VAL A 92 -1.66 -16.82 -5.03
CA VAL A 92 -1.37 -16.83 -6.48
C VAL A 92 -0.92 -15.45 -6.93
N ALA A 93 0.03 -15.42 -7.86
CA ALA A 93 0.43 -14.22 -8.59
C ALA A 93 -0.20 -14.24 -9.99
N LEU A 94 -0.97 -13.19 -10.29
CA LEU A 94 -1.67 -13.00 -11.56
C LEU A 94 -1.11 -11.77 -12.28
N LYS A 95 -1.02 -11.83 -13.61
CA LYS A 95 -0.86 -10.66 -14.47
C LYS A 95 -2.17 -10.44 -15.21
N LEU A 96 -2.62 -9.19 -15.25
CA LEU A 96 -3.87 -8.79 -15.91
C LEU A 96 -3.60 -7.55 -16.75
N ASP A 97 -4.13 -7.46 -17.96
CA ASP A 97 -3.88 -6.30 -18.84
C ASP A 97 -4.43 -4.97 -18.26
N ALA A 98 -5.38 -5.05 -17.33
CA ALA A 98 -5.92 -3.91 -16.60
C ALA A 98 -4.98 -3.33 -15.52
N PHE A 99 -3.88 -4.00 -15.18
CA PHE A 99 -2.97 -3.61 -14.11
C PHE A 99 -1.51 -3.59 -14.60
N PRO A 100 -0.75 -2.50 -14.38
CA PRO A 100 0.65 -2.42 -14.82
C PRO A 100 1.59 -3.37 -14.06
N HIS A 101 1.20 -3.76 -12.85
CA HIS A 101 1.95 -4.62 -11.96
C HIS A 101 1.18 -5.92 -11.67
N PRO A 102 1.85 -7.02 -11.31
CA PRO A 102 1.17 -8.23 -10.88
C PRO A 102 0.19 -7.99 -9.73
N LEU A 103 -0.92 -8.70 -9.77
CA LEU A 103 -1.89 -8.80 -8.70
C LEU A 103 -1.57 -10.07 -7.90
N ILE A 104 -1.23 -9.92 -6.63
CA ILE A 104 -1.08 -11.03 -5.69
C ILE A 104 -2.42 -11.24 -4.99
N VAL A 105 -2.92 -12.47 -4.98
CA VAL A 105 -4.20 -12.83 -4.36
C VAL A 105 -3.99 -13.99 -3.38
N TRP A 106 -4.44 -13.85 -2.14
CA TRP A 106 -4.37 -14.93 -1.15
C TRP A 106 -5.61 -15.02 -0.27
N LEU A 107 -5.78 -16.20 0.33
CA LEU A 107 -6.81 -16.46 1.33
C LEU A 107 -6.15 -16.79 2.68
N ALA A 108 -6.55 -16.08 3.73
CA ALA A 108 -6.08 -16.28 5.10
C ALA A 108 -7.26 -16.17 6.10
N PRO A 109 -7.14 -16.69 7.33
CA PRO A 109 -8.04 -16.33 8.41
C PRO A 109 -7.82 -14.86 8.82
N PRO A 110 -8.84 -14.18 9.38
CA PRO A 110 -8.73 -12.77 9.76
C PRO A 110 -7.77 -12.52 10.94
N LYS A 111 -6.83 -11.58 10.77
CA LYS A 111 -5.76 -11.37 11.74
C LYS A 111 -6.29 -10.88 13.10
N PRO A 112 -5.58 -11.13 14.23
CA PRO A 112 -6.03 -10.72 15.56
C PRO A 112 -6.15 -9.19 15.72
N THR A 113 -5.42 -8.43 14.92
CA THR A 113 -5.43 -6.96 14.84
C THR A 113 -6.73 -6.40 14.25
N ASP A 114 -7.40 -7.16 13.39
CA ASP A 114 -8.58 -6.71 12.63
C ASP A 114 -9.86 -6.78 13.49
N ARG A 115 -9.73 -6.86 14.80
CA ARG A 115 -10.84 -6.97 15.75
C ARG A 115 -11.50 -5.61 15.96
N VAL A 116 -12.72 -5.45 15.47
CA VAL A 116 -13.65 -4.45 16.00
C VAL A 116 -14.09 -4.91 17.41
N PRO A 117 -13.94 -4.09 18.46
CA PRO A 117 -14.42 -4.45 19.79
C PRO A 117 -15.94 -4.60 19.82
N GLY A 118 -16.43 -5.81 20.12
CA GLY A 118 -17.87 -6.11 20.27
C GLY A 118 -18.49 -6.99 19.17
N GLU A 119 -17.72 -7.42 18.16
CA GLU A 119 -18.21 -8.34 17.11
C GLU A 119 -17.90 -9.80 17.54
N GLU A 120 -18.93 -10.56 17.97
CA GLU A 120 -18.76 -11.90 18.59
C GLU A 120 -18.47 -13.02 17.58
N THR A 121 -18.81 -12.82 16.31
CA THR A 121 -18.58 -13.79 15.22
C THR A 121 -17.77 -13.12 14.11
N LYS A 122 -16.51 -13.51 13.98
CA LYS A 122 -15.67 -13.12 12.84
C LYS A 122 -16.10 -13.88 11.57
N PRO A 123 -16.02 -13.26 10.37
CA PRO A 123 -15.98 -14.01 9.12
C PRO A 123 -14.77 -14.96 9.16
N PRO A 124 -14.90 -16.25 8.83
CA PRO A 124 -13.80 -17.19 9.05
C PRO A 124 -12.63 -17.02 8.07
N TRP A 125 -12.83 -16.29 6.97
CA TRP A 125 -11.85 -16.10 5.91
C TRP A 125 -11.85 -14.68 5.36
N GLN A 126 -10.66 -14.20 5.02
CA GLN A 126 -10.39 -12.97 4.29
C GLN A 126 -9.72 -13.33 2.96
N LEU A 127 -10.19 -12.71 1.88
CA LEU A 127 -9.56 -12.74 0.56
C LEU A 127 -8.85 -11.40 0.35
N THR A 128 -7.52 -11.42 0.22
CA THR A 128 -6.72 -10.20 0.06
C THR A 128 -6.16 -10.09 -1.34
N PHE A 129 -6.23 -8.89 -1.89
CA PHE A 129 -5.65 -8.49 -3.17
C PHE A 129 -4.55 -7.46 -2.90
N GLU A 130 -3.36 -7.66 -3.45
CA GLU A 130 -2.24 -6.73 -3.37
C GLU A 130 -1.71 -6.39 -4.77
N SER A 131 -1.48 -5.11 -5.04
CA SER A 131 -0.78 -4.67 -6.25
C SER A 131 -0.10 -3.33 -6.02
N GLN A 132 0.90 -3.02 -6.83
CA GLN A 132 1.42 -1.65 -6.92
C GLN A 132 0.47 -0.79 -7.78
N LEU A 133 0.28 0.46 -7.38
CA LEU A 133 -0.51 1.42 -8.14
C LEU A 133 0.31 2.00 -9.30
N HIS A 134 -0.32 2.29 -10.44
CA HIS A 134 0.36 2.97 -11.56
C HIS A 134 0.88 4.34 -11.12
N GLU A 135 2.11 4.70 -11.50
CA GLU A 135 2.71 5.98 -11.11
C GLU A 135 1.94 7.18 -11.70
N ASP A 136 1.63 7.14 -13.01
CA ASP A 136 0.85 8.19 -13.69
C ASP A 136 -0.68 8.17 -13.41
N ASP A 137 -1.27 7.03 -13.03
CA ASP A 137 -2.71 6.92 -12.72
C ASP A 137 -3.00 5.94 -11.55
N PRO A 138 -2.64 6.33 -10.31
CA PRO A 138 -2.84 5.49 -9.15
C PRO A 138 -4.32 5.37 -8.78
N LEU A 139 -5.15 6.37 -9.12
CA LEU A 139 -6.57 6.40 -8.73
C LEU A 139 -7.39 5.41 -9.56
N THR A 140 -7.22 5.37 -10.88
CA THR A 140 -7.90 4.37 -11.72
C THR A 140 -7.44 2.96 -11.36
N THR A 141 -6.15 2.76 -11.08
CA THR A 141 -5.60 1.47 -10.64
C THR A 141 -6.25 1.01 -9.32
N TYR A 142 -6.36 1.92 -8.33
CA TYR A 142 -7.03 1.64 -7.05
C TYR A 142 -8.52 1.32 -7.23
N ILE A 143 -9.24 2.10 -8.05
CA ILE A 143 -10.66 1.89 -8.32
C ILE A 143 -10.89 0.56 -9.06
N ASN A 144 -10.04 0.20 -10.02
CA ASN A 144 -10.08 -1.09 -10.69
C ASN A 144 -9.82 -2.26 -9.71
N LEU A 145 -8.86 -2.11 -8.77
CA LEU A 145 -8.59 -3.12 -7.73
C LEU A 145 -9.82 -3.31 -6.82
N LEU A 146 -10.41 -2.20 -6.36
CA LEU A 146 -11.60 -2.16 -5.52
C LEU A 146 -12.82 -2.79 -6.23
N ARG A 147 -13.04 -2.49 -7.51
CA ARG A 147 -14.09 -3.08 -8.35
C ARG A 147 -13.87 -4.58 -8.57
N LEU A 148 -12.65 -5.00 -8.91
CA LEU A 148 -12.33 -6.40 -9.18
C LEU A 148 -12.52 -7.27 -7.93
N LEU A 149 -11.99 -6.84 -6.77
CA LEU A 149 -12.18 -7.53 -5.50
C LEU A 149 -13.68 -7.65 -5.15
N ALA A 150 -14.43 -6.56 -5.27
CA ALA A 150 -15.85 -6.53 -4.96
C ALA A 150 -16.71 -7.39 -5.91
N ALA A 151 -16.30 -7.57 -7.17
CA ALA A 151 -17.00 -8.42 -8.14
C ALA A 151 -16.58 -9.90 -8.08
N THR A 152 -15.38 -10.16 -7.54
CA THR A 152 -14.85 -11.52 -7.32
C THR A 152 -15.59 -12.22 -6.18
N VAL A 153 -16.01 -11.48 -5.15
CA VAL A 153 -16.73 -12.02 -3.99
C VAL A 153 -18.22 -11.68 -4.07
N PRO A 154 -19.11 -12.64 -4.44
CA PRO A 154 -20.55 -12.37 -4.51
C PRO A 154 -21.19 -12.15 -3.12
N ASP A 155 -20.72 -12.88 -2.10
CA ASP A 155 -21.22 -12.82 -0.72
C ASP A 155 -20.32 -11.92 0.16
N LEU A 156 -19.99 -10.73 -0.36
CA LEU A 156 -19.09 -9.79 0.29
C LEU A 156 -19.75 -9.14 1.50
N GLY A 157 -19.25 -9.45 2.71
CA GLY A 157 -19.73 -8.82 3.94
C GLY A 157 -19.23 -7.38 4.07
N ARG A 158 -17.93 -7.18 3.88
CA ARG A 158 -17.23 -5.89 4.00
C ARG A 158 -15.96 -5.92 3.15
N LEU A 159 -15.57 -4.78 2.61
CA LEU A 159 -14.23 -4.58 2.04
C LEU A 159 -13.47 -3.60 2.93
N ILE A 160 -12.24 -3.94 3.28
CA ILE A 160 -11.35 -3.18 4.16
C ILE A 160 -10.14 -2.71 3.37
N ASP A 161 -9.82 -1.44 3.52
CA ASP A 161 -8.56 -0.83 3.11
C ASP A 161 -7.76 -0.55 4.39
N PRO A 162 -6.75 -1.37 4.71
CA PRO A 162 -5.98 -1.25 5.94
C PRO A 162 -5.12 0.02 5.98
N GLU A 163 -4.59 0.46 4.84
CA GLU A 163 -3.67 1.60 4.73
C GLU A 163 -4.32 2.91 5.18
N ILE A 164 -5.58 3.15 4.77
CA ILE A 164 -6.38 4.30 5.21
C ILE A 164 -7.36 3.95 6.34
N SER A 165 -7.27 2.74 6.92
CA SER A 165 -8.20 2.21 7.94
C SER A 165 -9.68 2.38 7.56
N ARG A 166 -10.00 2.29 6.27
CA ARG A 166 -11.35 2.50 5.74
C ARG A 166 -12.06 1.18 5.53
N GLN A 167 -13.38 1.20 5.77
CA GLN A 167 -14.25 0.07 5.55
C GLN A 167 -15.39 0.48 4.62
N TYR A 168 -15.72 -0.39 3.68
CA TYR A 168 -16.76 -0.20 2.68
C TYR A 168 -17.85 -1.24 2.86
N GLY A 169 -19.07 -0.79 3.16
CA GLY A 169 -20.24 -1.67 3.26
C GLY A 169 -20.85 -1.99 1.90
N PRO A 170 -21.72 -3.02 1.80
CA PRO A 170 -22.38 -3.39 0.53
C PRO A 170 -23.15 -2.24 -0.14
N ARG A 171 -23.63 -1.24 0.64
CA ARG A 171 -24.29 -0.04 0.12
C ARG A 171 -23.34 0.90 -0.63
N GLU A 172 -22.09 1.01 -0.20
CA GLU A 172 -21.06 1.86 -0.82
C GLU A 172 -20.40 1.19 -2.02
N LEU A 173 -20.37 -0.14 -2.03
CA LEU A 173 -19.79 -0.93 -3.13
C LEU A 173 -20.77 -1.13 -4.29
N LYS A 174 -22.09 -1.15 -4.03
CA LYS A 174 -23.13 -1.33 -5.06
C LYS A 174 -23.00 -0.38 -6.29
N PRO A 175 -22.66 0.92 -6.16
CA PRO A 175 -22.45 1.81 -7.31
C PRO A 175 -21.20 1.49 -8.14
N LEU A 176 -20.22 0.77 -7.58
CA LEU A 176 -18.98 0.37 -8.24
C LEU A 176 -19.16 -0.90 -9.08
N LEU A 177 -20.17 -1.73 -8.77
CA LEU A 177 -20.46 -3.00 -9.44
C LEU A 177 -21.26 -2.84 -10.76
N LYS A 178 -20.94 -1.83 -11.56
CA LYS A 178 -21.62 -1.55 -12.85
C LYS A 178 -20.99 -2.32 -14.01
N PRO A 179 -21.77 -2.71 -15.04
CA PRO A 179 -21.35 -3.67 -16.06
C PRO A 179 -20.12 -3.28 -16.91
N ASP A 180 -19.82 -2.00 -17.05
CA ASP A 180 -18.63 -1.50 -17.77
C ASP A 180 -17.40 -1.55 -16.84
N PHE A 181 -17.01 -2.79 -16.49
CA PHE A 181 -16.55 -3.10 -15.13
C PHE A 181 -15.12 -2.70 -14.76
N ILE A 182 -14.19 -2.72 -15.72
CA ILE A 182 -12.77 -2.44 -15.49
C ILE A 182 -12.29 -1.57 -16.65
N GLU A 183 -11.75 -0.39 -16.32
CA GLU A 183 -11.21 0.51 -17.32
C GLU A 183 -9.82 0.00 -17.71
N LEU A 184 -9.72 -0.66 -18.86
CA LEU A 184 -8.44 -1.06 -19.44
C LEU A 184 -7.62 0.19 -19.77
N PRO A 185 -6.31 0.22 -19.48
CA PRO A 185 -5.45 1.33 -19.88
C PRO A 185 -5.48 1.47 -21.41
N ALA A 186 -5.47 2.71 -21.91
CA ALA A 186 -5.60 3.02 -23.34
C ALA A 186 -4.46 2.43 -24.21
N ALA A 187 -3.39 1.92 -23.61
CA ALA A 187 -2.32 1.18 -24.28
C ALA A 187 -2.73 -0.23 -24.78
N CYS A 188 -3.95 -0.68 -24.47
CA CYS A 188 -4.50 -1.98 -24.89
C CYS A 188 -5.48 -1.88 -26.08
N LEU A 189 -5.51 -0.75 -26.81
CA LEU A 189 -6.37 -0.50 -27.99
C LEU A 189 -5.56 -0.13 -29.25
#